data_AF-A0A2E8AWU6-F1
#
_entry.id   AF-A0A2E8AWU6-F1
#
_cell.length_a   1.000
_cell.length_b   1.000
_cell.length_c   1.000
_cell.angle_alpha   90.00
_cell.angle_beta   90.00
_cell.angle_gamma   90.00
#
_symmetry.space_group_name_H-M   'P 1'
#
loop_
_entity.id
_entity.type
_entity.pdbx_description
1 polymer ?
#
loop_
_entity_poly.entity_id
_entity_poly.type
_entity_poly.pdbx_seq_one_letter_code
_entity_poly.pdbx_strand_id
1 'polypeptide(L)'
;MDEASPDYRGDVRNRLQLWRAQEVWEACCDMAARMARAPVPSADLQRQLATLLGKEAQDIGNIRKTDEIPPRISVIDVAALIANKDKNQAAEDFRRLTVRYPDVKANCFDVKFPDSRGRRGQKATPVTGAQGIVEIIMLLGGHHAARVRRQAAELLVRYLGGDLKIIEEVCAIRGLQEQLAEARPEDPRRVFGQAVEAASGSGGPAADHLMQACATVLERALPMMIDKLTEHIDGRLALLGESQRVNLNVRAPKRSSVHDPPIARNIAGAGRPFPLARFLDEKEREDPTWKGARRSLAPTFGMQMQVLKKKKLRDDGVQPIFVEQNHRPQLLYVESDRELMEDAWEMMTAHREDLVSRSLAPAALPAPAAPAVPRVLAMLQGA
;
A
#
# COMPACT_ATOMS: atom_id res chain seq x y z
N MET A 1 41.50 -23.21 -52.75
CA MET A 1 40.77 -22.20 -53.53
C MET A 1 39.48 -22.87 -53.95
N ASP A 2 38.30 -22.57 -53.41
CA ASP A 2 37.89 -21.52 -52.48
C ASP A 2 36.77 -22.08 -51.59
N GLU A 3 36.85 -21.81 -50.29
CA GLU A 3 35.83 -22.17 -49.30
C GLU A 3 34.69 -21.15 -49.33
N ALA A 4 33.47 -21.67 -49.39
CA ALA A 4 32.23 -20.90 -49.42
C ALA A 4 31.87 -20.36 -48.02
N SER A 5 31.67 -19.05 -47.94
CA SER A 5 31.24 -18.32 -46.74
C SER A 5 29.71 -18.42 -46.54
N PRO A 6 29.22 -18.89 -45.37
CA PRO A 6 27.79 -18.97 -45.10
C PRO A 6 27.38 -17.97 -44.01
N ASP A 7 26.95 -16.76 -44.36
CA ASP A 7 26.22 -15.91 -43.39
C ASP A 7 25.33 -14.81 -44.03
N TYR A 8 24.21 -15.18 -44.64
CA TYR A 8 23.23 -14.19 -45.16
C TYR A 8 21.76 -14.50 -44.84
N ARG A 9 21.46 -15.61 -44.14
CA ARG A 9 20.06 -16.00 -43.82
C ARG A 9 19.56 -15.48 -42.47
N GLY A 10 20.43 -14.96 -41.60
CA GLY A 10 20.05 -14.40 -40.30
C GLY A 10 19.40 -13.00 -40.36
N ASP A 11 19.81 -12.16 -41.31
CA ASP A 11 19.43 -10.73 -41.32
C ASP A 11 17.98 -10.48 -41.78
N VAL A 12 17.48 -11.29 -42.72
CA VAL A 12 16.12 -11.10 -43.28
C VAL A 12 15.02 -11.38 -42.24
N ARG A 13 15.24 -12.33 -41.31
CA ARG A 13 14.24 -12.72 -40.31
C ARG A 13 14.10 -11.67 -39.20
N ASN A 14 15.21 -11.00 -38.84
CA ASN A 14 15.19 -9.91 -37.86
C ASN A 14 14.54 -8.63 -38.42
N ARG A 15 14.77 -8.32 -39.70
CA ARG A 15 14.12 -7.16 -40.35
C ARG A 15 12.60 -7.32 -40.47
N LEU A 16 12.11 -8.53 -40.77
CA LEU A 16 10.67 -8.82 -40.83
C LEU A 16 9.97 -8.74 -39.46
N GLN A 17 10.70 -9.02 -38.36
CA GLN A 17 10.16 -8.87 -37.00
C GLN A 17 10.09 -7.39 -36.57
N LEU A 18 11.11 -6.60 -36.91
CA LEU A 18 11.12 -5.16 -36.66
C LEU A 18 10.03 -4.42 -37.44
N TRP A 19 9.79 -4.81 -38.70
CA TRP A 19 8.76 -4.20 -39.53
C TRP A 19 7.34 -4.44 -39.00
N ARG A 20 7.05 -5.66 -38.51
CA ARG A 20 5.76 -5.99 -37.87
C ARG A 20 5.57 -5.31 -36.52
N ALA A 21 6.64 -5.11 -35.74
CA ALA A 21 6.57 -4.37 -34.49
C ALA A 21 6.25 -2.88 -34.73
N GLN A 22 6.76 -2.31 -35.83
CA GLN A 22 6.48 -0.93 -36.21
C GLN A 22 5.05 -0.72 -36.72
N GLU A 23 4.51 -1.63 -37.54
CA GLU A 23 3.10 -1.57 -37.98
C GLU A 23 2.11 -1.71 -36.81
N VAL A 24 2.42 -2.57 -35.83
CA VAL A 24 1.60 -2.71 -34.61
C VAL A 24 1.68 -1.45 -33.75
N TRP A 25 2.86 -0.84 -33.63
CA TRP A 25 3.04 0.42 -32.91
C TRP A 25 2.26 1.58 -33.56
N GLU A 26 2.32 1.71 -34.89
CA GLU A 26 1.60 2.74 -35.64
C GLU A 26 0.08 2.54 -35.56
N ALA A 27 -0.41 1.29 -35.63
CA ALA A 27 -1.83 0.97 -35.46
C ALA A 27 -2.33 1.26 -34.03
N CYS A 28 -1.50 1.00 -33.00
CA CYS A 28 -1.82 1.37 -31.63
C CYS A 28 -1.83 2.89 -31.41
N CYS A 29 -0.92 3.63 -32.05
CA CYS A 29 -0.90 5.09 -32.02
C CYS A 29 -2.13 5.69 -32.71
N ASP A 30 -2.54 5.17 -33.88
CA ASP A 30 -3.72 5.65 -34.60
C ASP A 30 -5.02 5.33 -33.85
N MET A 31 -5.09 4.17 -33.18
CA MET A 31 -6.22 3.82 -32.31
C MET A 31 -6.30 4.72 -31.07
N ALA A 32 -5.16 5.02 -30.43
CA ALA A 32 -5.10 5.98 -29.32
C ALA A 32 -5.49 7.40 -29.75
N ALA A 33 -5.05 7.85 -30.94
CA ALA A 33 -5.40 9.14 -31.52
C ALA A 33 -6.90 9.24 -31.87
N ARG A 34 -7.53 8.14 -32.30
CA ARG A 34 -8.98 8.08 -32.55
C ARG A 34 -9.80 8.10 -31.26
N MET A 35 -9.33 7.46 -30.20
CA MET A 35 -9.99 7.49 -28.89
C MET A 35 -9.85 8.85 -28.18
N ALA A 36 -8.81 9.62 -28.48
CA ALA A 36 -8.56 10.94 -27.90
C ALA A 36 -9.47 12.08 -28.44
N ARG A 37 -10.27 11.84 -29.50
CA ARG A 37 -11.11 12.88 -30.15
C ARG A 37 -12.53 13.02 -29.62
N ALA A 38 -12.92 12.27 -28.58
CA ALA A 38 -14.22 12.49 -27.93
C ALA A 38 -14.11 13.64 -26.90
N PRO A 39 -14.98 14.66 -26.94
CA PRO A 39 -14.97 15.72 -25.94
C PRO A 39 -15.43 15.16 -24.59
N VAL A 40 -14.51 15.04 -23.63
CA VAL A 40 -14.83 14.64 -22.26
C VAL A 40 -15.02 15.90 -21.40
N PRO A 41 -16.18 16.10 -20.75
CA PRO A 41 -16.43 17.26 -19.90
C PRO A 41 -15.55 17.27 -18.65
N SER A 42 -15.38 18.45 -18.03
CA SER A 42 -14.60 18.72 -16.80
C SER A 42 -14.95 17.92 -15.54
N ALA A 43 -15.85 16.92 -15.64
CA ALA A 43 -16.26 15.99 -14.59
C ALA A 43 -15.16 14.97 -14.18
N ASP A 44 -13.98 15.00 -14.79
CA ASP A 44 -13.03 13.88 -14.73
C ASP A 44 -12.18 13.81 -13.44
N LEU A 45 -11.82 14.92 -12.78
CA LEU A 45 -11.12 14.84 -11.47
C LEU A 45 -12.03 14.26 -10.40
N GLN A 46 -13.29 14.71 -10.39
CA GLN A 46 -14.28 14.14 -9.50
C GLN A 46 -14.41 12.66 -9.82
N ARG A 47 -14.56 12.27 -11.08
CA ARG A 47 -14.66 10.86 -11.48
C ARG A 47 -13.44 10.03 -11.08
N GLN A 48 -12.22 10.52 -11.24
CA GLN A 48 -10.99 9.81 -10.88
C GLN A 48 -10.77 9.71 -9.38
N LEU A 49 -11.06 10.77 -8.64
CA LEU A 49 -11.13 10.69 -7.18
C LEU A 49 -12.24 9.72 -6.77
N ALA A 50 -13.34 9.63 -7.52
CA ALA A 50 -14.44 8.69 -7.25
C ALA A 50 -13.95 7.28 -7.43
N THR A 51 -13.34 6.99 -8.57
CA THR A 51 -12.73 5.71 -8.88
C THR A 51 -11.66 5.32 -7.86
N LEU A 52 -10.77 6.23 -7.49
CA LEU A 52 -9.71 5.99 -6.50
C LEU A 52 -10.30 5.71 -5.10
N LEU A 53 -11.34 6.46 -4.72
CA LEU A 53 -11.99 6.36 -3.42
C LEU A 53 -13.05 5.26 -3.36
N GLY A 54 -13.45 4.69 -4.49
CA GLY A 54 -14.57 3.75 -4.60
C GLY A 54 -15.93 4.42 -4.34
N LYS A 55 -16.10 5.66 -4.82
CA LYS A 55 -17.33 6.45 -4.71
C LYS A 55 -17.90 6.72 -6.10
N GLU A 56 -19.20 7.01 -6.18
CA GLU A 56 -19.80 7.52 -7.41
C GLU A 56 -19.35 8.97 -7.65
N ALA A 57 -19.23 9.38 -8.91
CA ALA A 57 -18.83 10.76 -9.25
C ALA A 57 -19.78 11.81 -8.64
N GLN A 58 -21.03 11.43 -8.42
CA GLN A 58 -22.10 12.23 -7.82
C GLN A 58 -21.84 12.52 -6.33
N ASP A 59 -21.19 11.58 -5.64
CA ASP A 59 -20.88 11.67 -4.20
C ASP A 59 -19.65 12.54 -3.93
N ILE A 60 -18.92 12.89 -4.99
CA ILE A 60 -17.76 13.77 -4.89
C ILE A 60 -18.23 15.20 -4.99
N GLY A 61 -18.44 15.80 -3.82
CA GLY A 61 -18.74 17.21 -3.70
C GLY A 61 -17.79 18.08 -4.52
N ASN A 62 -18.29 19.22 -4.98
CA ASN A 62 -17.53 20.15 -5.81
C ASN A 62 -16.24 20.62 -5.08
N ILE A 63 -15.08 20.15 -5.56
CA ILE A 63 -13.77 20.55 -5.04
C ILE A 63 -13.43 21.90 -5.65
N ARG A 64 -13.38 22.94 -4.80
CA ARG A 64 -13.06 24.29 -5.26
C ARG A 64 -11.56 24.42 -5.56
N LYS A 65 -11.24 25.12 -6.65
CA LYS A 65 -9.88 25.46 -7.10
C LYS A 65 -9.78 26.95 -7.44
N THR A 66 -8.60 27.54 -7.30
CA THR A 66 -8.32 28.91 -7.75
C THR A 66 -8.10 28.97 -9.26
N ASP A 67 -8.18 30.17 -9.83
CA ASP A 67 -8.00 30.41 -11.27
C ASP A 67 -6.51 30.64 -11.66
N GLU A 68 -5.58 30.48 -10.71
CA GLU A 68 -4.15 30.62 -10.97
C GLU A 68 -3.56 29.35 -11.63
N ILE A 69 -2.37 29.45 -12.23
CA ILE A 69 -1.70 28.34 -12.90
C ILE A 69 -0.32 28.13 -12.23
N PRO A 70 -0.06 26.97 -11.57
CA PRO A 70 -0.99 25.85 -11.35
C PRO A 70 -2.08 26.19 -10.31
N PRO A 71 -3.28 25.60 -10.42
CA PRO A 71 -4.38 25.93 -9.52
C PRO A 71 -4.12 25.44 -8.10
N ARG A 72 -4.50 26.25 -7.10
CA ARG A 72 -4.54 25.84 -5.69
C ARG A 72 -5.89 25.23 -5.37
N ILE A 73 -5.87 24.21 -4.53
CA ILE A 73 -7.02 23.38 -4.21
C ILE A 73 -7.46 23.66 -2.77
N SER A 74 -8.77 23.74 -2.56
CA SER A 74 -9.40 23.86 -1.24
C SER A 74 -9.08 22.66 -0.35
N VAL A 75 -8.31 22.88 0.71
CA VAL A 75 -7.89 21.85 1.66
C VAL A 75 -9.09 21.22 2.35
N ILE A 76 -10.08 22.03 2.73
CA ILE A 76 -11.26 21.56 3.45
C ILE A 76 -12.13 20.65 2.59
N ASP A 77 -12.27 20.95 1.30
CA ASP A 77 -13.07 20.11 0.41
C ASP A 77 -12.40 18.75 0.17
N VAL A 78 -11.06 18.72 0.02
CA VAL A 78 -10.30 17.47 -0.08
C VAL A 78 -10.35 16.69 1.24
N ALA A 79 -10.15 17.34 2.37
CA ALA A 79 -10.21 16.68 3.68
C ALA A 79 -11.59 16.07 3.96
N ALA A 80 -12.67 16.79 3.64
CA ALA A 80 -14.04 16.29 3.74
C ALA A 80 -14.25 15.05 2.86
N LEU A 81 -13.79 15.11 1.61
CA LEU A 81 -13.90 14.00 0.66
C LEU A 81 -13.14 12.74 1.13
N ILE A 82 -11.87 12.92 1.51
CA ILE A 82 -10.96 11.82 1.90
C ILE A 82 -11.32 11.24 3.26
N ALA A 83 -11.71 12.06 4.23
CA ALA A 83 -12.11 11.59 5.55
C ALA A 83 -13.55 11.05 5.57
N ASN A 84 -14.32 11.25 4.49
CA ASN A 84 -15.75 10.99 4.42
C ASN A 84 -16.53 11.72 5.53
N LYS A 85 -16.28 13.03 5.67
CA LYS A 85 -16.85 13.88 6.71
C LYS A 85 -17.50 15.12 6.10
N ASP A 86 -18.37 15.79 6.86
CA ASP A 86 -18.85 17.11 6.46
C ASP A 86 -17.74 18.18 6.55
N LYS A 87 -17.97 19.34 5.91
CA LYS A 87 -16.98 20.41 5.83
C LYS A 87 -16.61 21.02 7.18
N ASN A 88 -17.51 21.03 8.16
CA ASN A 88 -17.22 21.57 9.49
C ASN A 88 -16.29 20.61 10.26
N GLN A 89 -16.57 19.31 10.20
CA GLN A 89 -15.70 18.30 10.78
C GLN A 89 -14.32 18.26 10.10
N ALA A 90 -14.28 18.37 8.77
CA ALA A 90 -13.03 18.45 8.02
C ALA A 90 -12.20 19.71 8.38
N ALA A 91 -12.86 20.85 8.60
CA ALA A 91 -12.21 22.07 9.08
C ALA A 91 -11.65 21.91 10.51
N GLU A 92 -12.35 21.22 11.39
CA GLU A 92 -11.87 20.89 12.72
C GLU A 92 -10.67 19.94 12.68
N ASP A 93 -10.72 18.89 11.85
CA ASP A 93 -9.60 17.97 11.64
C ASP A 93 -8.37 18.70 11.10
N PHE A 94 -8.54 19.58 10.11
CA PHE A 94 -7.44 20.39 9.57
C PHE A 94 -6.87 21.36 10.62
N ARG A 95 -7.72 21.94 11.48
CA ARG A 95 -7.25 22.77 12.60
C ARG A 95 -6.38 21.97 13.57
N ARG A 96 -6.79 20.75 13.92
CA ARG A 96 -5.99 19.86 14.78
C ARG A 96 -4.68 19.44 14.11
N LEU A 97 -4.74 19.17 12.80
CA LEU A 97 -3.57 18.81 11.99
C LEU A 97 -2.56 19.95 12.00
N THR A 98 -2.98 21.20 11.77
CA THR A 98 -2.07 22.36 11.75
C THR A 98 -1.50 22.72 13.13
N VAL A 99 -2.21 22.41 14.22
CA VAL A 99 -1.65 22.52 15.59
C VAL A 99 -0.54 21.49 15.80
N ARG A 100 -0.71 20.27 15.28
CA ARG A 100 0.26 19.18 15.44
C ARG A 100 1.44 19.27 14.47
N TYR A 101 1.21 19.81 13.27
CA TYR A 101 2.16 19.92 12.17
C TYR A 101 2.13 21.35 11.61
N PRO A 102 2.83 22.30 12.25
CA PRO A 102 2.79 23.71 11.86
C PRO A 102 3.35 23.97 10.46
N ASP A 103 4.28 23.14 9.99
CA ASP A 103 4.89 23.26 8.65
C ASP A 103 3.86 23.13 7.52
N VAL A 104 2.84 22.28 7.72
CA VAL A 104 1.73 22.12 6.77
C VAL A 104 0.94 23.42 6.63
N LYS A 105 0.77 24.17 7.73
CA LYS A 105 0.08 25.47 7.71
C LYS A 105 0.90 26.52 6.96
N ALA A 106 2.23 26.49 7.09
CA ALA A 106 3.11 27.43 6.39
C ALA A 106 2.97 27.32 4.86
N ASN A 107 2.60 26.13 4.36
CA ASN A 107 2.35 25.86 2.94
C ASN A 107 0.90 26.13 2.48
N CYS A 108 0.04 26.66 3.36
CA CYS A 108 -1.36 26.97 3.08
C CYS A 108 -1.62 28.47 3.01
N PHE A 109 -2.57 28.86 2.17
CA PHE A 109 -2.96 30.26 1.94
C PHE A 109 -4.47 30.38 2.09
N ASP A 110 -4.96 31.49 2.62
CA ASP A 110 -6.39 31.70 2.82
C ASP A 110 -7.01 32.45 1.64
N VAL A 111 -7.96 31.81 0.95
CA VAL A 111 -8.65 32.39 -0.21
C VAL A 111 -10.17 32.41 0.01
N LYS A 112 -10.83 33.50 -0.41
CA LYS A 112 -12.29 33.62 -0.42
C LYS A 112 -12.84 33.22 -1.79
N PHE A 113 -13.34 31.99 -1.89
CA PHE A 113 -14.02 31.52 -3.09
C PHE A 113 -15.33 32.28 -3.34
N PRO A 114 -15.72 32.54 -4.61
CA PRO A 114 -17.01 33.14 -4.92
C PRO A 114 -18.17 32.22 -4.48
N ASP A 115 -19.29 32.82 -4.04
CA ASP A 115 -20.56 32.14 -3.75
C ASP A 115 -21.27 31.75 -5.07
N SER A 116 -22.38 31.01 -4.97
CA SER A 116 -23.18 30.61 -6.14
C SER A 116 -23.78 31.78 -6.93
N ARG A 117 -23.71 33.01 -6.39
CA ARG A 117 -24.14 34.25 -7.05
C ARG A 117 -22.96 35.08 -7.56
N GLY A 118 -21.74 34.50 -7.58
CA GLY A 118 -20.53 35.16 -8.04
C GLY A 118 -19.96 36.21 -7.08
N ARG A 119 -20.52 36.38 -5.88
CA ARG A 119 -20.02 37.35 -4.89
C ARG A 119 -18.91 36.72 -4.06
N ARG A 120 -17.93 37.50 -3.61
CA ARG A 120 -16.86 37.00 -2.73
C ARG A 120 -17.47 36.31 -1.51
N GLY A 121 -17.11 35.04 -1.29
CA GLY A 121 -17.56 34.26 -0.15
C GLY A 121 -17.14 34.89 1.19
N GLN A 122 -17.95 34.67 2.22
CA GLN A 122 -17.72 35.29 3.54
C GLN A 122 -16.53 34.68 4.29
N LYS A 123 -16.31 33.37 4.15
CA LYS A 123 -15.28 32.63 4.89
C LYS A 123 -14.03 32.42 4.03
N ALA A 124 -12.89 32.80 4.57
CA ALA A 124 -11.60 32.42 4.00
C ALA A 124 -11.41 30.90 4.14
N THR A 125 -10.99 30.25 3.07
CA THR A 125 -10.78 28.80 2.99
C THR A 125 -9.29 28.55 2.74
N PRO A 126 -8.63 27.67 3.52
CA PRO A 126 -7.24 27.32 3.27
C PRO A 126 -7.13 26.56 1.94
N VAL A 127 -6.20 27.01 1.10
CA VAL A 127 -5.84 26.42 -0.18
C VAL A 127 -4.35 26.12 -0.22
N THR A 128 -3.96 25.12 -0.99
CA THR A 128 -2.56 24.76 -1.24
C THR A 128 -2.40 24.13 -2.62
N GLY A 129 -1.17 23.99 -3.10
CA GLY A 129 -0.88 23.33 -4.37
C GLY A 129 -1.00 21.81 -4.29
N ALA A 130 -0.80 21.13 -5.42
CA ALA A 130 -0.91 19.67 -5.50
C ALA A 130 -0.03 18.92 -4.48
N GLN A 131 1.23 19.38 -4.31
CA GLN A 131 2.16 18.80 -3.33
C GLN A 131 1.63 18.93 -1.89
N GLY A 132 1.15 20.11 -1.49
CA GLY A 132 0.61 20.33 -0.15
C GLY A 132 -0.65 19.51 0.10
N ILE A 133 -1.48 19.28 -0.93
CA ILE A 133 -2.63 18.36 -0.83
C ILE A 133 -2.17 16.93 -0.53
N VAL A 134 -1.15 16.43 -1.24
CA VAL A 134 -0.61 15.08 -0.99
C VAL A 134 -0.09 14.96 0.43
N GLU A 135 0.67 15.95 0.91
CA GLU A 135 1.19 15.99 2.29
C GLU A 135 0.05 15.93 3.32
N ILE A 136 -1.00 16.75 3.13
CA ILE A 136 -2.18 16.74 3.99
C ILE A 136 -2.87 15.37 3.97
N ILE A 137 -3.06 14.75 2.80
CA ILE A 137 -3.69 13.43 2.69
C ILE A 137 -2.89 12.36 3.47
N MET A 138 -1.55 12.42 3.43
CA MET A 138 -0.72 11.50 4.20
C MET A 138 -0.92 11.65 5.71
N LEU A 139 -1.20 12.87 6.19
CA LEU A 139 -1.37 13.18 7.61
C LEU A 139 -2.82 13.00 8.10
N LEU A 140 -3.81 13.02 7.21
CA LEU A 140 -5.23 12.86 7.57
C LEU A 140 -5.57 11.45 8.08
N GLY A 141 -6.48 11.38 9.04
CA GLY A 141 -7.10 10.13 9.47
C GLY A 141 -8.14 9.61 8.47
N GLY A 142 -8.70 8.42 8.75
CA GLY A 142 -9.82 7.86 7.98
C GLY A 142 -9.42 6.75 7.00
N HIS A 143 -10.46 6.05 6.49
CA HIS A 143 -10.28 4.84 5.69
C HIS A 143 -9.64 5.11 4.33
N HIS A 144 -10.08 6.16 3.61
CA HIS A 144 -9.51 6.48 2.30
C HIS A 144 -8.09 7.04 2.40
N ALA A 145 -7.81 7.91 3.37
CA ALA A 145 -6.43 8.36 3.64
C ALA A 145 -5.50 7.18 3.94
N ALA A 146 -5.97 6.19 4.71
CA ALA A 146 -5.22 4.97 4.98
C ALA A 146 -4.99 4.13 3.70
N ARG A 147 -5.95 4.09 2.77
CA ARG A 147 -5.79 3.44 1.46
C ARG A 147 -4.72 4.14 0.62
N VAL A 148 -4.75 5.48 0.54
CA VAL A 148 -3.71 6.26 -0.17
C VAL A 148 -2.33 6.00 0.43
N ARG A 149 -2.19 6.04 1.76
CA ARG A 149 -0.93 5.70 2.44
C ARG A 149 -0.44 4.29 2.12
N ARG A 150 -1.34 3.31 2.03
CA ARG A 150 -0.99 1.93 1.67
C ARG A 150 -0.46 1.85 0.24
N GLN A 151 -1.13 2.50 -0.72
CA GLN A 151 -0.68 2.54 -2.11
C GLN A 151 0.66 3.26 -2.25
N ALA A 152 0.86 4.36 -1.51
CA ALA A 152 2.14 5.07 -1.50
C ALA A 152 3.26 4.21 -0.89
N ALA A 153 2.98 3.46 0.18
CA ALA A 153 3.94 2.52 0.76
C ALA A 153 4.30 1.39 -0.21
N GLU A 154 3.33 0.85 -0.94
CA GLU A 154 3.55 -0.17 -1.97
C GLU A 154 4.43 0.37 -3.12
N LEU A 155 4.12 1.57 -3.62
CA LEU A 155 4.95 2.23 -4.64
C LEU A 155 6.38 2.47 -4.14
N LEU A 156 6.53 2.93 -2.89
CA LEU A 156 7.85 3.16 -2.29
C LEU A 156 8.65 1.86 -2.15
N VAL A 157 8.01 0.76 -1.76
CA VAL A 157 8.65 -0.56 -1.67
C VAL A 157 9.09 -1.05 -3.06
N ARG A 158 8.24 -0.90 -4.08
CA ARG A 158 8.61 -1.25 -5.46
C ARG A 158 9.80 -0.41 -5.95
N TYR A 159 9.79 0.89 -5.66
CA TYR A 159 10.87 1.81 -6.03
C TYR A 159 12.20 1.42 -5.36
N LEU A 160 12.20 1.21 -4.05
CA LEU A 160 13.39 0.78 -3.31
C LEU A 160 13.85 -0.63 -3.68
N GLY A 161 12.92 -1.48 -4.11
CA GLY A 161 13.21 -2.82 -4.62
C GLY A 161 13.75 -2.85 -6.05
N GLY A 162 13.90 -1.69 -6.71
CA GLY A 162 14.42 -1.61 -8.08
C GLY A 162 13.47 -2.13 -9.15
N ASP A 163 12.14 -2.09 -8.92
CA ASP A 163 11.16 -2.49 -9.92
C ASP A 163 11.16 -1.51 -11.11
N LEU A 164 11.86 -1.90 -12.18
CA LEU A 164 11.98 -1.11 -13.41
C LEU A 164 10.64 -0.82 -14.09
N LYS A 165 9.56 -1.56 -13.79
CA LYS A 165 8.21 -1.27 -14.32
C LYS A 165 7.69 0.08 -13.87
N ILE A 166 8.18 0.63 -12.75
CA ILE A 166 7.83 1.99 -12.34
C ILE A 166 8.25 3.01 -13.40
N ILE A 167 9.39 2.80 -14.07
CA ILE A 167 9.86 3.72 -15.12
C ILE A 167 8.87 3.72 -16.28
N GLU A 168 8.42 2.54 -16.71
CA GLU A 168 7.40 2.42 -17.76
C GLU A 168 6.09 3.11 -17.36
N GLU A 169 5.64 2.93 -16.12
CA GLU A 169 4.44 3.57 -15.58
C GLU A 169 4.58 5.11 -15.56
N VAL A 170 5.74 5.62 -15.13
CA VAL A 170 6.04 7.06 -15.10
C VAL A 170 6.08 7.64 -16.52
N CYS A 171 6.73 6.96 -17.47
CA CYS A 171 6.76 7.38 -18.87
C CYS A 171 5.36 7.39 -19.49
N ALA A 172 4.53 6.39 -19.20
CA ALA A 172 3.15 6.35 -19.67
C ALA A 172 2.30 7.49 -19.08
N ILE A 173 2.45 7.78 -17.78
CA ILE A 173 1.80 8.93 -17.13
C ILE A 173 2.27 10.24 -17.77
N ARG A 174 3.57 10.37 -18.04
CA ARG A 174 4.13 11.56 -18.69
C ARG A 174 3.54 11.77 -20.09
N GLY A 175 3.51 10.72 -20.91
CA GLY A 175 2.91 10.78 -22.24
C GLY A 175 1.41 11.14 -22.19
N LEU A 176 0.66 10.60 -21.24
CA LEU A 176 -0.73 10.99 -21.01
C LEU A 176 -0.85 12.48 -20.65
N GLN A 177 0.03 12.99 -19.78
CA GLN A 177 0.03 14.40 -19.37
C GLN A 177 0.34 15.34 -20.53
N GLU A 178 1.25 14.97 -21.42
CA GLU A 178 1.58 15.73 -22.64
C GLU A 178 0.42 15.73 -23.63
N GLN A 179 -0.21 14.58 -23.87
CA GLN A 179 -1.41 14.49 -24.71
C GLN A 179 -2.56 15.34 -24.16
N LEU A 180 -2.76 15.30 -22.84
CA LEU A 180 -3.75 16.15 -22.20
C LEU A 180 -3.37 17.63 -22.31
N ALA A 181 -2.08 17.99 -22.24
CA ALA A 181 -1.64 19.37 -22.40
C ALA A 181 -2.00 19.93 -23.79
N GLU A 182 -1.80 19.13 -24.84
CA GLU A 182 -2.09 19.51 -26.22
C GLU A 182 -3.59 19.51 -26.51
N ALA A 183 -4.29 18.42 -26.17
CA ALA A 183 -5.69 18.25 -26.55
C ALA A 183 -6.67 18.98 -25.63
N ARG A 184 -6.38 19.02 -24.31
CA ARG A 184 -7.30 19.50 -23.26
C ARG A 184 -6.51 20.12 -22.10
N PRO A 185 -5.89 21.30 -22.29
CA PRO A 185 -5.02 21.90 -21.28
C PRO A 185 -5.72 22.17 -19.94
N GLU A 186 -7.03 22.36 -19.96
CA GLU A 186 -7.90 22.56 -18.78
C GLU A 186 -8.39 21.25 -18.12
N ASP A 187 -7.99 20.08 -18.64
CA ASP A 187 -8.39 18.80 -18.08
C ASP A 187 -7.91 18.71 -16.63
N PRO A 188 -8.79 18.41 -15.66
CA PRO A 188 -8.40 18.38 -14.25
C PRO A 188 -7.27 17.40 -13.89
N ARG A 189 -7.02 16.36 -14.69
CA ARG A 189 -5.83 15.49 -14.55
C ARG A 189 -4.52 16.23 -14.71
N ARG A 190 -4.52 17.35 -15.43
CA ARG A 190 -3.34 18.15 -15.70
C ARG A 190 -2.78 18.81 -14.46
N VAL A 191 -3.53 18.90 -13.36
CA VAL A 191 -3.06 19.53 -12.12
C VAL A 191 -1.70 18.98 -11.67
N PHE A 192 -1.49 17.67 -11.74
CA PHE A 192 -0.19 17.07 -11.37
C PHE A 192 0.89 17.32 -12.43
N GLY A 193 0.57 17.25 -13.72
CA GLY A 193 1.52 17.55 -14.78
C GLY A 193 1.94 19.02 -14.79
N GLN A 194 0.99 19.95 -14.63
CA GLN A 194 1.23 21.38 -14.47
C GLN A 194 2.07 21.68 -13.22
N ALA A 195 1.83 20.98 -12.09
CA ALA A 195 2.66 21.14 -10.90
C ALA A 195 4.11 20.69 -11.16
N VAL A 196 4.31 19.58 -11.87
CA VAL A 196 5.64 19.10 -12.26
C VAL A 196 6.31 20.08 -13.25
N GLU A 197 5.59 20.55 -14.26
CA GLU A 197 6.08 21.51 -15.24
C GLU A 197 6.42 22.86 -14.62
N ALA A 198 5.61 23.35 -13.67
CA ALA A 198 5.89 24.58 -12.94
C ALA A 198 7.14 24.43 -12.05
N ALA A 199 7.33 23.25 -11.43
CA ALA A 199 8.53 22.95 -10.67
C ALA A 199 9.77 22.87 -11.58
N SER A 200 9.66 22.18 -12.73
CA SER A 200 10.76 22.03 -13.69
C SER A 200 11.08 23.32 -14.46
N GLY A 201 10.08 24.14 -14.77
CA GLY A 201 10.21 25.40 -15.50
C GLY A 201 10.82 26.53 -14.68
N SER A 202 10.92 26.38 -13.37
CA SER A 202 11.77 27.23 -12.53
C SER A 202 13.27 26.96 -12.72
N GLY A 203 13.60 25.91 -13.48
CA GLY A 203 14.95 25.54 -13.82
C GLY A 203 15.51 26.30 -15.01
N GLY A 204 16.12 27.46 -14.76
CA GLY A 204 17.15 27.99 -15.66
C GLY A 204 18.36 27.03 -15.76
N PRO A 205 19.44 27.39 -16.48
CA PRO A 205 20.66 26.55 -16.62
C PRO A 205 21.30 26.11 -15.29
N ALA A 206 20.90 26.75 -14.18
CA ALA A 206 21.24 26.35 -12.82
C ALA A 206 20.56 25.05 -12.35
N ALA A 207 19.34 24.73 -12.78
CA ALA A 207 18.67 23.48 -12.40
C ALA A 207 19.23 22.26 -13.15
N ASP A 208 19.65 22.43 -14.40
CA ASP A 208 20.39 21.39 -15.12
C ASP A 208 21.74 21.12 -14.44
N HIS A 209 22.45 22.18 -14.02
CA HIS A 209 23.66 22.05 -13.20
C HIS A 209 23.38 21.39 -11.84
N LEU A 210 22.25 21.72 -11.19
CA LEU A 210 21.88 21.12 -9.91
C LEU A 210 21.48 19.65 -10.07
N MET A 211 20.73 19.29 -11.11
CA MET A 211 20.41 17.89 -11.44
C MET A 211 21.68 17.10 -11.73
N GLN A 212 22.62 17.67 -12.47
CA GLN A 212 23.89 17.02 -12.77
C GLN A 212 24.79 16.91 -11.53
N ALA A 213 24.80 17.93 -10.67
CA ALA A 213 25.48 17.88 -9.37
C ALA A 213 24.84 16.85 -8.43
N CYS A 214 23.51 16.80 -8.34
CA CYS A 214 22.76 15.82 -7.56
C CYS A 214 22.97 14.40 -8.09
N ALA A 215 22.99 14.20 -9.40
CA ALA A 215 23.31 12.90 -10.01
C ALA A 215 24.73 12.47 -9.63
N THR A 216 25.71 13.38 -9.72
CA THR A 216 27.10 13.10 -9.33
C THR A 216 27.25 12.81 -7.83
N VAL A 217 26.53 13.55 -6.98
CA VAL A 217 26.51 13.32 -5.52
C VAL A 217 25.82 12.00 -5.19
N LEU A 218 24.70 11.67 -5.84
CA LEU A 218 24.03 10.39 -5.66
C LEU A 218 24.91 9.23 -6.13
N GLU A 219 25.51 9.29 -7.31
CA GLU A 219 26.44 8.25 -7.77
C GLU A 219 27.60 8.00 -6.80
N ARG A 220 28.09 9.03 -6.12
CA ARG A 220 29.18 8.91 -5.13
C ARG A 220 28.72 8.51 -3.74
N ALA A 221 27.60 9.05 -3.27
CA ALA A 221 27.13 8.88 -1.89
C ALA A 221 26.26 7.64 -1.71
N LEU A 222 25.53 7.23 -2.75
CA LEU A 222 24.62 6.09 -2.67
C LEU A 222 25.36 4.78 -2.36
N PRO A 223 26.51 4.45 -3.00
CA PRO A 223 27.28 3.26 -2.64
C PRO A 223 27.73 3.29 -1.16
N MET A 224 28.26 4.42 -0.69
CA MET A 224 28.69 4.57 0.71
C MET A 224 27.55 4.43 1.71
N MET A 225 26.36 4.92 1.38
CA MET A 225 25.18 4.76 2.22
C MET A 225 24.69 3.31 2.23
N ILE A 226 24.70 2.64 1.08
CA ILE A 226 24.33 1.23 0.96
C ILE A 226 25.30 0.37 1.77
N ASP A 227 26.60 0.62 1.70
CA ASP A 227 27.62 -0.09 2.47
C ASP A 227 27.38 0.06 3.98
N LYS A 228 27.14 1.29 4.46
CA LYS A 228 26.82 1.54 5.88
C LYS A 228 25.51 0.89 6.33
N LEU A 229 24.48 0.90 5.49
CA LEU A 229 23.21 0.26 5.80
C LEU A 229 23.37 -1.26 5.87
N THR A 230 24.15 -1.83 4.95
CA THR A 230 24.47 -3.26 4.89
C THR A 230 25.25 -3.67 6.14
N GLU A 231 26.32 -2.94 6.49
CA GLU A 231 27.09 -3.17 7.72
C GLU A 231 26.21 -3.07 8.98
N HIS A 232 25.30 -2.10 9.04
CA HIS A 232 24.38 -1.97 10.17
C HIS A 232 23.38 -3.12 10.25
N ILE A 233 22.86 -3.59 9.12
CA ILE A 233 21.94 -4.74 9.05
C ILE A 233 22.69 -6.01 9.47
N ASP A 234 23.88 -6.25 8.93
CA ASP A 234 24.70 -7.42 9.25
C ASP A 234 25.10 -7.43 10.74
N GLY A 235 25.49 -6.29 11.29
CA GLY A 235 25.77 -6.16 12.73
C GLY A 235 24.54 -6.47 13.59
N ARG A 236 23.35 -6.01 13.18
CA ARG A 236 22.10 -6.34 13.88
C ARG A 236 21.70 -7.79 13.71
N LEU A 237 21.91 -8.39 12.54
CA LEU A 237 21.64 -9.80 12.29
C LEU A 237 22.59 -10.70 13.06
N ALA A 238 23.86 -10.33 13.21
CA ALA A 238 24.83 -11.04 14.06
C ALA A 238 24.39 -11.03 15.53
N LEU A 239 23.99 -9.86 16.06
CA LEU A 239 23.46 -9.73 17.42
C LEU A 239 22.15 -10.52 17.62
N LEU A 240 21.29 -10.55 16.59
CA LEU A 240 20.07 -11.33 16.62
C LEU A 240 20.33 -12.84 16.50
N GLY A 241 21.35 -13.27 15.75
CA GLY A 241 21.76 -14.67 15.66
C GLY A 241 22.21 -15.25 17.00
N GLU A 242 22.84 -14.44 17.84
CA GLU A 242 23.19 -14.80 19.23
C GLU A 242 21.97 -14.79 20.17
N SER A 243 20.95 -13.98 19.86
CA SER A 243 19.73 -13.83 20.69
C SER A 243 18.55 -14.70 20.24
N GLN A 244 18.56 -15.28 19.03
CA GLN A 244 17.44 -16.02 18.42
C GLN A 244 17.39 -17.50 18.82
N ARG A 245 17.51 -17.78 20.12
CA ARG A 245 16.90 -18.99 20.71
C ARG A 245 15.58 -18.69 21.42
N VAL A 246 15.01 -17.48 21.33
CA VAL A 246 13.87 -17.08 22.18
C VAL A 246 12.68 -16.48 21.40
N ASN A 247 11.57 -17.22 21.46
CA ASN A 247 10.14 -16.86 21.43
C ASN A 247 9.56 -15.89 20.36
N LEU A 248 8.83 -16.49 19.41
CA LEU A 248 7.96 -15.88 18.38
C LEU A 248 6.70 -15.15 18.90
N ASN A 249 6.68 -14.55 20.09
CA ASN A 249 5.44 -14.01 20.70
C ASN A 249 5.52 -12.55 21.18
N VAL A 250 6.25 -11.67 20.47
CA VAL A 250 6.26 -10.24 20.79
C VAL A 250 5.20 -9.49 19.96
N ARG A 251 4.07 -9.16 20.59
CA ARG A 251 3.07 -8.22 20.06
C ARG A 251 2.88 -7.04 21.02
N ALA A 252 2.59 -5.85 20.50
CA ALA A 252 2.57 -4.53 21.14
C ALA A 252 2.05 -4.42 22.61
N PRO A 253 2.47 -3.39 23.37
CA PRO A 253 2.08 -3.17 24.77
C PRO A 253 0.56 -3.05 24.91
N LYS A 254 -0.03 -3.86 25.78
CA LYS A 254 -1.47 -3.84 26.09
C LYS A 254 -1.79 -2.61 26.92
N ARG A 255 -2.78 -1.82 26.49
CA ARG A 255 -3.46 -0.85 27.35
C ARG A 255 -4.18 -1.61 28.46
N SER A 256 -4.08 -1.17 29.70
CA SER A 256 -4.79 -1.74 30.85
C SER A 256 -6.29 -1.75 30.59
N SER A 257 -6.89 -2.94 30.45
CA SER A 257 -8.33 -3.08 30.34
C SER A 257 -8.95 -3.11 31.75
N VAL A 258 -10.10 -2.47 31.92
CA VAL A 258 -10.88 -2.40 33.18
C VAL A 258 -11.26 -3.78 33.74
N HIS A 259 -11.08 -4.86 32.96
CA HIS A 259 -11.33 -6.23 33.36
C HIS A 259 -10.07 -7.08 33.13
N ASP A 260 -9.12 -6.99 34.04
CA ASP A 260 -8.05 -7.97 34.12
C ASP A 260 -8.65 -9.26 34.72
N PRO A 261 -8.69 -10.36 33.96
CA PRO A 261 -9.25 -11.60 34.48
C PRO A 261 -8.39 -12.11 35.65
N PRO A 262 -9.00 -12.77 36.66
CA PRO A 262 -8.24 -13.34 37.77
C PRO A 262 -7.22 -14.34 37.24
N ILE A 263 -5.94 -14.08 37.48
CA ILE A 263 -4.84 -14.97 37.11
C ILE A 263 -4.70 -16.02 38.22
N ALA A 264 -4.91 -17.28 37.88
CA ALA A 264 -4.74 -18.37 38.83
C ALA A 264 -3.24 -18.61 39.09
N ARG A 265 -2.79 -18.36 40.32
CA ARG A 265 -1.41 -18.67 40.75
C ARG A 265 -1.22 -20.14 41.11
N ASN A 266 -2.30 -20.85 41.42
CA ASN A 266 -2.28 -22.28 41.74
C ASN A 266 -3.14 -23.04 40.73
N ILE A 267 -2.52 -23.98 40.03
CA ILE A 267 -3.16 -24.87 39.04
C ILE A 267 -3.43 -26.28 39.60
N ALA A 268 -3.19 -26.50 40.90
CA ALA A 268 -3.51 -27.77 41.55
C ALA A 268 -5.01 -28.05 41.42
N GLY A 269 -5.36 -29.18 40.81
CA GLY A 269 -6.74 -29.60 40.56
C GLY A 269 -7.31 -29.22 39.19
N ALA A 270 -6.63 -28.39 38.39
CA ALA A 270 -7.08 -28.05 37.04
C ALA A 270 -6.86 -29.18 36.02
N GLY A 271 -6.08 -30.21 36.37
CA GLY A 271 -5.63 -31.27 35.47
C GLY A 271 -4.19 -31.07 35.00
N ARG A 272 -3.67 -32.01 34.20
CA ARG A 272 -2.31 -31.92 33.64
C ARG A 272 -2.30 -30.87 32.52
N PRO A 273 -1.43 -29.83 32.59
CA PRO A 273 -1.32 -28.85 31.51
C PRO A 273 -0.93 -29.51 30.19
N PHE A 274 -1.63 -29.14 29.12
CA PHE A 274 -1.38 -29.65 27.77
C PHE A 274 -1.26 -28.46 26.79
N PRO A 275 -0.04 -27.93 26.59
CA PRO A 275 0.16 -26.74 25.77
C PRO A 275 -0.20 -26.99 24.30
N LEU A 276 -0.81 -26.01 23.63
CA LEU A 276 -1.12 -26.07 22.19
C LEU A 276 0.11 -26.40 21.33
N ALA A 277 1.29 -25.91 21.72
CA ALA A 277 2.53 -26.20 21.02
C ALA A 277 2.84 -27.71 20.99
N ARG A 278 2.57 -28.42 22.10
CA ARG A 278 2.78 -29.87 22.20
C ARG A 278 1.81 -30.65 21.31
N PHE A 279 0.53 -30.25 21.27
CA PHE A 279 -0.44 -30.83 20.34
C PHE A 279 0.01 -30.65 18.88
N LEU A 280 0.46 -29.44 18.54
CA LEU A 280 1.03 -29.14 17.22
C LEU A 280 2.33 -29.95 16.96
N ASP A 281 3.17 -30.23 17.96
CA ASP A 281 4.33 -31.12 17.79
C ASP A 281 3.91 -32.56 17.46
N GLU A 282 2.86 -33.06 18.12
CA GLU A 282 2.31 -34.40 17.86
C GLU A 282 1.78 -34.51 16.42
N LYS A 283 1.01 -33.51 15.97
CA LYS A 283 0.53 -33.47 14.58
C LYS A 283 1.65 -33.35 13.54
N GLU A 284 2.79 -32.71 13.86
CA GLU A 284 3.93 -32.58 12.94
C GLU A 284 4.67 -33.90 12.82
N ARG A 285 4.70 -34.66 13.91
CA ARG A 285 5.26 -36.00 13.91
C ARG A 285 4.40 -36.98 13.11
N GLU A 286 3.07 -36.84 13.20
CA GLU A 286 2.10 -37.64 12.42
C GLU A 286 2.17 -37.32 10.92
N ASP A 287 2.31 -36.04 10.56
CA ASP A 287 2.42 -35.58 9.18
C ASP A 287 3.57 -34.57 9.03
N PRO A 288 4.77 -34.99 8.60
CA PRO A 288 5.90 -34.08 8.44
C PRO A 288 5.72 -33.03 7.34
N THR A 289 4.74 -33.17 6.44
CA THR A 289 4.57 -32.29 5.27
C THR A 289 4.20 -30.86 5.66
N TRP A 290 3.58 -30.65 6.82
CA TRP A 290 3.17 -29.32 7.27
C TRP A 290 4.23 -28.59 8.13
N LYS A 291 5.42 -29.15 8.31
CA LYS A 291 6.53 -28.50 9.04
C LYS A 291 6.80 -27.07 8.54
N GLY A 292 6.71 -26.82 7.24
CA GLY A 292 6.84 -25.48 6.64
C GLY A 292 5.67 -24.55 6.93
N ALA A 293 4.45 -25.10 6.98
CA ALA A 293 3.21 -24.37 7.24
C ALA A 293 2.98 -24.07 8.74
N ARG A 294 3.63 -24.81 9.65
CA ARG A 294 3.41 -24.74 11.09
C ARG A 294 3.47 -23.34 11.67
N ARG A 295 4.51 -22.60 11.32
CA ARG A 295 4.75 -21.24 11.85
C ARG A 295 3.61 -20.30 11.48
N SER A 296 3.07 -20.44 10.26
CA SER A 296 1.97 -19.63 9.76
C SER A 296 0.62 -20.05 10.35
N LEU A 297 0.45 -21.34 10.65
CA LEU A 297 -0.79 -21.90 11.17
C LEU A 297 -1.00 -21.64 12.67
N ALA A 298 0.06 -21.72 13.47
CA ALA A 298 -0.03 -21.70 14.94
C ALA A 298 -0.82 -20.50 15.52
N PRO A 299 -0.68 -19.26 15.03
CA PRO A 299 -1.48 -18.14 15.51
C PRO A 299 -2.99 -18.31 15.27
N THR A 300 -3.37 -18.78 14.07
CA THR A 300 -4.76 -19.01 13.69
C THR A 300 -5.36 -20.15 14.51
N PHE A 301 -4.61 -21.25 14.68
CA PHE A 301 -5.01 -22.36 15.54
C PHE A 301 -5.23 -21.93 16.98
N GLY A 302 -4.29 -21.17 17.56
CA GLY A 302 -4.41 -20.67 18.93
C GLY A 302 -5.64 -19.78 19.13
N MET A 303 -5.99 -18.98 18.13
CA MET A 303 -7.20 -18.17 18.15
C MET A 303 -8.47 -19.03 18.08
N GLN A 304 -8.52 -20.01 17.17
CA GLN A 304 -9.66 -20.94 17.04
C GLN A 304 -9.87 -21.73 18.33
N MET A 305 -8.80 -22.26 18.92
CA MET A 305 -8.83 -22.96 20.21
C MET A 305 -9.35 -22.09 21.33
N GLN A 306 -8.95 -20.82 21.37
CA GLN A 306 -9.42 -19.90 22.39
C GLN A 306 -10.94 -19.64 22.27
N VAL A 307 -11.47 -19.54 21.05
CA VAL A 307 -12.91 -19.38 20.80
C VAL A 307 -13.67 -20.63 21.24
N LEU A 308 -13.24 -21.81 20.79
CA LEU A 308 -13.89 -23.07 21.12
C LEU A 308 -13.87 -23.36 22.62
N LYS A 309 -12.72 -23.16 23.29
CA LYS A 309 -12.59 -23.40 24.73
C LYS A 309 -13.47 -22.44 25.55
N LYS A 310 -13.51 -21.16 25.16
CA LYS A 310 -14.41 -20.19 25.82
C LYS A 310 -15.89 -20.53 25.62
N LYS A 311 -16.26 -21.06 24.45
CA LYS A 311 -17.62 -21.53 24.19
C LYS A 311 -17.96 -22.73 25.07
N LYS A 312 -17.13 -23.79 25.06
CA LYS A 312 -17.31 -24.99 25.90
C LYS A 312 -17.43 -24.63 27.38
N LEU A 313 -16.52 -23.81 27.90
CA LEU A 313 -16.57 -23.34 29.29
C LEU A 313 -17.86 -22.57 29.63
N ARG A 314 -18.36 -21.75 28.70
CA ARG A 314 -19.63 -21.04 28.87
C ARG A 314 -20.80 -22.01 28.92
N ASP A 315 -20.83 -22.98 28.02
CA ASP A 315 -21.89 -23.98 27.91
C ASP A 315 -21.91 -24.89 29.16
N ASP A 316 -20.73 -25.20 29.72
CA ASP A 316 -20.55 -25.96 30.96
C ASP A 316 -20.77 -25.13 32.24
N GLY A 317 -20.94 -23.80 32.13
CA GLY A 317 -21.06 -22.90 33.28
C GLY A 317 -19.77 -22.74 34.11
N VAL A 318 -18.61 -23.06 33.54
CA VAL A 318 -17.29 -23.03 34.20
C VAL A 318 -16.53 -21.75 33.82
N GLN A 319 -15.88 -21.11 34.79
CA GLN A 319 -15.07 -19.93 34.54
C GLN A 319 -13.73 -20.29 33.85
N PRO A 320 -13.25 -19.48 32.89
CA PRO A 320 -11.94 -19.70 32.26
C PRO A 320 -10.79 -19.47 33.25
N ILE A 321 -9.87 -20.43 33.30
CA ILE A 321 -8.64 -20.34 34.08
C ILE A 321 -7.54 -19.73 33.21
N PHE A 322 -6.94 -18.64 33.69
CA PHE A 322 -5.80 -18.00 33.05
C PHE A 322 -4.53 -18.23 33.86
N VAL A 323 -3.45 -18.57 33.17
CA VAL A 323 -2.09 -18.68 33.72
C VAL A 323 -1.22 -17.57 33.17
N GLU A 324 -0.34 -17.01 34.00
CA GLU A 324 0.63 -16.02 33.54
C GLU A 324 1.79 -16.72 32.81
N GLN A 325 1.94 -16.42 31.53
CA GLN A 325 3.08 -16.87 30.72
C GLN A 325 3.66 -15.67 29.98
N ASN A 326 4.96 -15.40 30.20
CA ASN A 326 5.66 -14.25 29.62
C ASN A 326 4.96 -12.91 29.93
N HIS A 327 4.55 -12.71 31.19
CA HIS A 327 3.82 -11.52 31.66
C HIS A 327 2.48 -11.28 30.94
N ARG A 328 1.85 -12.35 30.43
CA ARG A 328 0.55 -12.29 29.78
C ARG A 328 -0.37 -13.38 30.32
N PRO A 329 -1.64 -13.04 30.60
CA PRO A 329 -2.64 -14.06 30.91
C PRO A 329 -2.92 -14.88 29.65
N GLN A 330 -2.65 -16.18 29.70
CA GLN A 330 -2.99 -17.14 28.67
C GLN A 330 -4.01 -18.13 29.21
N LEU A 331 -4.95 -18.54 28.35
CA LEU A 331 -5.96 -19.53 28.72
C LEU A 331 -5.26 -20.88 28.97
N LEU A 332 -5.51 -21.50 30.12
CA LEU A 332 -4.96 -22.80 30.43
C LEU A 332 -5.66 -23.88 29.61
N TYR A 333 -4.87 -24.71 28.93
CA TYR A 333 -5.33 -25.91 28.26
C TYR A 333 -4.82 -27.14 29.01
N VAL A 334 -5.67 -28.14 29.16
CA VAL A 334 -5.37 -29.37 29.92
C VAL A 334 -5.62 -30.60 29.06
N GLU A 335 -5.18 -31.76 29.51
CA GLU A 335 -5.28 -33.01 28.74
C GLU A 335 -6.72 -33.34 28.31
N SER A 336 -7.73 -33.01 29.14
CA SER A 336 -9.15 -33.20 28.78
C SER A 336 -9.65 -32.28 27.66
N ASP A 337 -8.86 -31.28 27.26
CA ASP A 337 -9.16 -30.42 26.11
C ASP A 337 -8.65 -30.99 24.79
N ARG A 338 -8.01 -32.17 24.79
CA ARG A 338 -7.44 -32.78 23.59
C ARG A 338 -8.47 -33.03 22.50
N GLU A 339 -9.67 -33.50 22.86
CA GLU A 339 -10.78 -33.67 21.89
C GLU A 339 -11.16 -32.35 21.22
N LEU A 340 -11.22 -31.26 22.00
CA LEU A 340 -11.50 -29.93 21.48
C LEU A 340 -10.38 -29.43 20.54
N MET A 341 -9.13 -29.84 20.78
CA MET A 341 -8.01 -29.56 19.89
C MET A 341 -8.10 -30.33 18.58
N GLU A 342 -8.57 -31.57 18.61
CA GLU A 342 -8.86 -32.35 17.39
C GLU A 342 -9.98 -31.70 16.58
N ASP A 343 -11.08 -31.30 17.22
CA ASP A 343 -12.17 -30.58 16.55
C ASP A 343 -11.67 -29.30 15.87
N ALA A 344 -10.84 -28.52 16.57
CA ALA A 344 -10.23 -27.32 16.03
C ALA A 344 -9.29 -27.62 14.86
N TRP A 345 -8.55 -28.73 14.94
CA TRP A 345 -7.63 -29.18 13.91
C TRP A 345 -8.38 -29.58 12.63
N GLU A 346 -9.48 -30.31 12.77
CA GLU A 346 -10.38 -30.69 11.68
C GLU A 346 -11.04 -29.48 11.02
N MET A 347 -11.53 -28.50 11.80
CA MET A 347 -12.13 -27.26 11.26
C MET A 347 -11.15 -26.47 10.38
N MET A 348 -9.83 -26.61 10.61
CA MET A 348 -8.81 -25.91 9.84
C MET A 348 -8.25 -26.69 8.65
N THR A 349 -8.81 -27.86 8.30
CA THR A 349 -8.29 -28.70 7.21
C THR A 349 -8.06 -27.93 5.91
N ALA A 350 -9.05 -27.19 5.43
CA ALA A 350 -8.93 -26.38 4.21
C ALA A 350 -7.83 -25.30 4.30
N HIS A 351 -7.65 -24.67 5.48
CA HIS A 351 -6.60 -23.67 5.66
C HIS A 351 -5.20 -24.31 5.71
N ARG A 352 -5.09 -25.51 6.30
CA ARG A 352 -3.84 -26.29 6.31
C ARG A 352 -3.42 -26.68 4.90
N GLU A 353 -4.37 -27.16 4.09
CA GLU A 353 -4.14 -27.51 2.69
C GLU A 353 -3.69 -26.31 1.84
N ASP A 354 -4.30 -25.13 2.03
CA ASP A 354 -3.88 -23.89 1.36
C ASP A 354 -2.45 -23.49 1.76
N LEU A 355 -2.10 -23.57 3.05
CA LEU A 355 -0.75 -23.25 3.51
C LEU A 355 0.31 -24.23 2.99
N VAL A 356 0.01 -25.53 2.98
CA VAL A 356 0.91 -26.56 2.43
C VAL A 356 1.09 -26.35 0.92
N SER A 357 0.02 -26.07 0.19
CA SER A 357 0.07 -25.78 -1.25
C SER A 357 0.95 -24.58 -1.56
N ARG A 358 0.88 -23.52 -0.74
CA ARG A 358 1.76 -22.34 -0.87
C ARG A 358 3.22 -22.63 -0.51
N SER A 359 3.46 -23.54 0.44
CA SER A 359 4.81 -23.91 0.86
C SER A 359 5.50 -24.85 -0.14
N LEU A 360 4.73 -25.68 -0.85
CA LEU A 360 5.23 -26.60 -1.87
C LEU A 360 5.29 -25.97 -3.26
N ALA A 361 4.62 -24.84 -3.47
CA ALA A 361 4.80 -24.05 -4.68
C ALA A 361 6.30 -23.79 -4.83
N PRO A 362 6.96 -24.35 -5.87
CA PRO A 362 8.38 -24.12 -6.08
C PRO A 362 8.58 -22.62 -6.07
N ALA A 363 9.56 -22.13 -5.29
CA ALA A 363 9.92 -20.71 -5.24
C ALA A 363 9.94 -20.23 -6.69
N ALA A 364 8.90 -19.49 -7.08
CA ALA A 364 8.53 -19.45 -8.48
C ALA A 364 9.74 -18.97 -9.28
N LEU A 365 10.24 -19.82 -10.18
CA LEU A 365 11.02 -19.33 -11.31
C LEU A 365 10.20 -18.15 -11.87
N PRO A 366 10.81 -16.97 -12.07
CA PRO A 366 10.09 -15.74 -12.33
C PRO A 366 9.05 -16.01 -13.41
N ALA A 367 7.78 -15.93 -13.02
CA ALA A 367 6.70 -16.36 -13.89
C ALA A 367 6.76 -15.52 -15.19
N PRO A 368 6.62 -16.13 -16.38
CA PRO A 368 6.39 -15.36 -17.60
C PRO A 368 5.16 -14.48 -17.37
N ALA A 369 5.29 -13.20 -17.70
CA ALA A 369 4.38 -12.11 -17.36
C ALA A 369 2.91 -12.55 -17.30
N ALA A 370 2.35 -12.62 -16.09
CA ALA A 370 0.93 -12.86 -15.91
C ALA A 370 0.11 -11.79 -16.66
N PRO A 371 -1.04 -12.13 -17.26
CA PRO A 371 -1.92 -11.17 -17.91
C PRO A 371 -2.34 -10.11 -16.90
N ALA A 372 -2.17 -8.86 -17.30
CA ALA A 372 -2.25 -7.68 -16.46
C ALA A 372 -3.55 -7.64 -15.64
N VAL A 373 -3.41 -7.57 -14.31
CA VAL A 373 -4.42 -6.98 -13.43
C VAL A 373 -4.85 -5.64 -14.04
N PRO A 374 -6.15 -5.26 -14.06
CA PRO A 374 -6.59 -3.99 -14.61
C PRO A 374 -5.78 -2.84 -14.00
N ARG A 375 -4.87 -2.30 -14.81
CA ARG A 375 -3.89 -1.29 -14.41
C ARG A 375 -4.61 -0.02 -13.98
N VAL A 376 -3.98 0.77 -13.11
CA VAL A 376 -4.36 2.16 -12.83
C VAL A 376 -4.58 2.95 -14.13
N LEU A 377 -3.85 2.61 -15.19
CA LEU A 377 -4.06 3.12 -16.55
C LEU A 377 -5.45 2.79 -17.15
N ALA A 378 -5.97 1.58 -16.96
CA ALA A 378 -7.33 1.22 -17.37
C ALA A 378 -8.41 1.94 -16.55
N MET A 379 -8.10 2.32 -15.30
CA MET A 379 -8.99 3.15 -14.47
C MET A 379 -8.95 4.64 -14.88
N LEU A 380 -7.80 5.13 -15.36
CA LEU A 380 -7.62 6.51 -15.85
C LEU A 380 -8.10 6.72 -17.30
N GLN A 381 -8.22 5.63 -18.06
CA GLN A 381 -8.67 5.63 -19.46
C GLN A 381 -10.20 5.67 -19.62
N GLY A 382 -10.97 5.53 -18.54
CA GLY A 382 -12.43 5.63 -18.55
C GLY A 382 -13.10 4.44 -19.26
N ALA A 383 -13.73 3.57 -18.49
CA ALA A 383 -14.82 2.75 -18.98
C ALA A 383 -16.10 3.60 -19.15
#